data_AF-A0A350AU13-F1
#
_entry.id   AF-A0A350AU13-F1
#
_cell.length_a   1.000
_cell.length_b   1.000
_cell.length_c   1.000
_cell.angle_alpha   90.00
_cell.angle_beta   90.00
_cell.angle_gamma   90.00
#
_symmetry.space_group_name_H-M   'P 1'
#
loop_
_entity.id
_entity.type
_entity.pdbx_description
1 polymer ?
#
loop_
_entity_poly.entity_id
_entity_poly.type
_entity_poly.pdbx_seq_one_letter_code
_entity_poly.pdbx_strand_id
1 'polypeptide(L)'
;MANSWILSAAMFGMEIFVSGPKGYEPKPAVTEALKAAGLPVNFTYTEDPKEACKDADCIYTDVWVSMGDEAEAEQRLKEMAPYQVNAELLALAKQDAYFMHCLPAHAGEEVSQDVLDSPKSIIFDEAENRLHAQKAIMAKLVELNS
;
A
#
# COMPACT_ATOMS: atom_id res chain seq x y z
N MET A 1 2.23 -3.02 -5.16
CA MET A 1 2.75 -1.72 -4.63
C MET A 1 3.64 -1.78 -3.37
N ALA A 2 3.51 -2.79 -2.48
CA ALA A 2 4.14 -2.81 -1.15
C ALA A 2 5.63 -2.43 -1.06
N ASN A 3 6.47 -2.91 -1.99
CA ASN A 3 7.92 -2.63 -1.97
C ASN A 3 8.24 -1.13 -2.03
N SER A 4 7.51 -0.36 -2.85
CA SER A 4 7.72 1.09 -2.99
C SER A 4 7.32 1.84 -1.73
N TRP A 5 6.28 1.38 -1.02
CA TRP A 5 5.88 1.93 0.26
C TRP A 5 6.92 1.66 1.36
N ILE A 6 7.50 0.46 1.41
CA ILE A 6 8.60 0.13 2.34
C ILE A 6 9.81 1.05 2.11
N LEU A 7 10.22 1.25 0.85
CA LEU A 7 11.32 2.15 0.52
C LEU A 7 11.00 3.59 0.92
N SER A 8 9.79 4.05 0.64
CA SER A 8 9.34 5.41 0.98
C SER A 8 9.31 5.63 2.50
N ALA A 9 8.83 4.65 3.26
CA ALA A 9 8.79 4.71 4.71
C ALA A 9 10.20 4.88 5.31
N ALA A 10 11.19 4.14 4.80
CA ALA A 10 12.57 4.29 5.23
C ALA A 10 13.17 5.65 4.85
N MET A 11 12.82 6.21 3.69
CA MET A 11 13.31 7.52 3.22
C MET A 11 12.72 8.70 4.00
N PHE A 12 11.42 8.64 4.33
CA PHE A 12 10.70 9.72 4.98
C PHE A 12 10.55 9.55 6.50
N GLY A 13 11.10 8.47 7.07
CA GLY A 13 11.03 8.20 8.51
C GLY A 13 9.64 7.78 8.98
N MET A 14 8.84 7.16 8.11
CA MET A 14 7.53 6.62 8.47
C MET A 14 7.68 5.22 9.06
N GLU A 15 6.79 4.87 9.98
CA GLU A 15 6.58 3.48 10.39
C GLU A 15 5.60 2.82 9.42
N ILE A 16 5.88 1.57 9.03
CA ILE A 16 5.01 0.84 8.12
C ILE A 16 4.79 -0.61 8.55
N PHE A 17 3.53 -1.00 8.59
CA PHE A 17 3.10 -2.38 8.72
C PHE A 17 2.68 -2.89 7.35
N VAL A 18 3.15 -4.09 7.01
CA VAL A 18 2.77 -4.82 5.81
C VAL A 18 2.03 -6.07 6.28
N SER A 19 0.81 -6.26 5.79
CA SER A 19 0.01 -7.42 6.16
C SER A 19 -0.38 -8.25 4.94
N GLY A 20 -0.28 -9.56 5.10
CA GLY A 20 -0.62 -10.52 4.06
C GLY A 20 -0.53 -11.96 4.58
N PRO A 21 -1.05 -12.94 3.82
CA PRO A 21 -0.96 -14.35 4.15
C PRO A 21 0.50 -14.79 4.25
N LYS A 22 0.78 -15.83 5.03
CA LYS A 22 2.10 -16.48 5.05
C LYS A 22 2.62 -16.76 3.64
N GLY A 23 3.87 -16.39 3.36
CA GLY A 23 4.49 -16.56 2.04
C GLY A 23 4.39 -15.35 1.11
N TYR A 24 3.66 -14.30 1.51
CA TYR A 24 3.54 -13.04 0.77
C TYR A 24 4.44 -11.93 1.33
N GLU A 25 5.44 -12.30 2.15
CA GLU A 25 6.36 -11.36 2.76
C GLU A 25 7.17 -10.60 1.68
N PRO A 26 7.57 -9.34 1.96
CA PRO A 26 8.50 -8.62 1.11
C PRO A 26 9.77 -9.43 0.84
N LYS A 27 10.12 -9.59 -0.44
CA LYS A 27 11.28 -10.37 -0.86
C LYS A 27 12.58 -9.78 -0.29
N PRO A 28 13.62 -10.60 -0.05
CA PRO A 28 14.90 -10.13 0.49
C PRO A 28 15.52 -8.94 -0.26
N ALA A 29 15.29 -8.87 -1.58
CA ALA A 29 15.73 -7.76 -2.44
C ALA A 29 15.32 -6.37 -1.92
N VAL A 30 14.19 -6.23 -1.22
CA VAL A 30 13.77 -4.96 -0.61
C VAL A 30 14.72 -4.58 0.53
N THR A 31 15.02 -5.52 1.42
CA THR A 31 15.95 -5.28 2.54
C THR A 31 17.38 -5.04 2.05
N GLU A 32 17.79 -5.70 0.96
CA GLU A 32 19.09 -5.48 0.32
C GLU A 32 19.17 -4.08 -0.30
N ALA A 33 18.12 -3.63 -1.00
CA ALA A 33 18.05 -2.28 -1.55
C ALA A 33 18.13 -1.21 -0.46
N LEU A 34 17.42 -1.38 0.66
CA LEU A 34 17.49 -0.48 1.81
C LEU A 34 18.91 -0.40 2.37
N LYS A 35 19.55 -1.54 2.61
CA LYS A 35 20.94 -1.59 3.12
C LYS A 35 21.93 -0.94 2.16
N ALA A 36 21.80 -1.20 0.86
CA ALA A 36 22.65 -0.60 -0.16
C ALA A 36 22.50 0.93 -0.22
N ALA A 37 21.31 1.45 0.07
CA ALA A 37 21.03 2.88 0.15
C ALA A 37 21.38 3.51 1.51
N GLY A 38 21.88 2.74 2.48
CA GLY A 38 22.14 3.23 3.84
C GLY A 38 20.87 3.60 4.62
N LEU A 39 19.72 3.05 4.23
CA LEU A 39 18.42 3.30 4.84
C LEU A 39 18.08 2.22 5.88
N PRO A 40 17.30 2.55 6.92
CA PRO A 40 16.88 1.58 7.92
C PRO A 40 15.91 0.55 7.32
N VAL A 41 15.96 -0.67 7.83
CA VAL A 41 14.92 -1.69 7.59
C VAL A 41 13.89 -1.56 8.71
N ASN A 42 12.86 -0.76 8.48
CA ASN A 42 11.90 -0.32 9.51
C ASN A 42 10.44 -0.67 9.18
N PHE A 43 10.20 -1.77 8.48
CA PHE A 43 8.86 -2.32 8.30
C PHE A 43 8.60 -3.51 9.22
N THR A 44 7.35 -3.66 9.64
CA THR A 44 6.86 -4.84 10.35
C THR A 44 5.97 -5.65 9.43
N TYR A 45 6.18 -6.96 9.35
CA TYR A 45 5.26 -7.87 8.66
C TYR A 45 4.37 -8.58 9.68
N THR A 46 3.06 -8.66 9.42
CA THR A 46 2.12 -9.43 10.24
C THR A 46 1.07 -10.14 9.38
N GLU A 47 0.69 -11.35 9.76
CA GLU A 47 -0.42 -12.09 9.16
C GLU A 47 -1.79 -11.65 9.72
N ASP A 48 -1.82 -10.74 10.71
CA ASP A 48 -3.06 -10.18 11.25
C ASP A 48 -3.34 -8.77 10.70
N PRO A 49 -4.33 -8.61 9.79
CA PRO A 49 -4.67 -7.29 9.26
C PRO A 49 -5.19 -6.33 10.34
N LYS A 50 -5.75 -6.85 11.44
CA LYS A 50 -6.22 -6.00 12.55
C LYS A 50 -5.06 -5.39 13.32
N GLU A 51 -3.96 -6.13 13.48
CA GLU A 51 -2.73 -5.61 14.07
C GLU A 51 -2.15 -4.49 13.20
N ALA A 52 -2.07 -4.71 11.88
CA ALA A 52 -1.55 -3.73 10.94
C ALA A 52 -2.39 -2.44 10.83
N CYS A 53 -3.72 -2.54 11.00
CA CYS A 53 -4.62 -1.39 10.92
C CYS A 53 -4.73 -0.60 12.22
N LYS A 54 -4.33 -1.17 13.35
CA LYS A 54 -4.52 -0.56 14.67
C LYS A 54 -3.74 0.75 14.79
N ASP A 55 -4.44 1.82 15.14
CA ASP A 55 -3.88 3.17 15.33
C ASP A 55 -3.14 3.72 14.10
N ALA A 56 -3.39 3.18 12.90
CA ALA A 56 -2.76 3.64 11.65
C ALA A 56 -3.25 5.05 11.26
N ASP A 57 -2.34 5.87 10.72
CA ASP A 57 -2.67 7.17 10.10
C ASP A 57 -3.18 7.03 8.66
N CYS A 58 -2.82 5.93 8.00
CA CYS A 58 -3.28 5.61 6.65
C CYS A 58 -3.37 4.09 6.47
N ILE A 59 -4.46 3.62 5.85
CA ILE A 59 -4.58 2.25 5.37
C ILE A 59 -4.49 2.26 3.85
N TYR A 60 -3.60 1.42 3.32
CA TYR A 60 -3.34 1.28 1.89
C TYR A 60 -3.55 -0.18 1.46
N THR A 61 -4.26 -0.38 0.35
CA THR A 61 -4.33 -1.69 -0.30
C THR A 61 -4.15 -1.56 -1.81
N ASP A 62 -4.01 -2.70 -2.49
CA ASP A 62 -3.78 -2.84 -3.92
C ASP A 62 -4.49 -4.12 -4.38
N VAL A 63 -4.70 -4.26 -5.68
CA VAL A 63 -5.34 -5.44 -6.26
C VAL A 63 -4.58 -6.71 -5.87
N TRP A 64 -5.31 -7.75 -5.49
CA TRP A 64 -4.70 -9.01 -5.06
C TRP A 64 -4.14 -9.84 -6.21
N VAL A 65 -4.78 -9.73 -7.37
CA VAL A 65 -4.38 -10.39 -8.62
C VAL A 65 -3.83 -9.32 -9.55
N SER A 66 -2.51 -9.33 -9.74
CA SER A 66 -1.86 -8.43 -10.68
C SER A 66 -1.93 -9.00 -12.10
N MET A 67 -1.64 -8.15 -13.09
CA MET A 67 -1.33 -8.62 -14.45
C MET A 67 -0.21 -9.68 -14.39
N GLY A 68 -0.47 -10.86 -14.94
CA GLY A 68 0.45 -12.01 -14.93
C GLY A 68 0.17 -13.09 -13.89
N ASP A 69 -0.76 -12.86 -12.94
CA ASP A 69 -1.12 -13.82 -11.90
C ASP A 69 -2.48 -14.53 -12.18
N GLU A 70 -2.97 -14.49 -13.42
CA GLU A 70 -4.34 -14.90 -13.76
C GLU A 70 -4.59 -16.39 -13.52
N ALA A 71 -3.55 -17.23 -13.65
CA ALA A 71 -3.64 -18.67 -13.40
C ALA A 71 -3.85 -19.02 -11.91
N GLU A 72 -3.44 -18.13 -11.01
CA GLU A 72 -3.53 -18.32 -9.55
C GLU A 72 -4.64 -17.47 -8.92
N ALA A 73 -5.41 -16.75 -9.74
CA ALA A 73 -6.38 -15.75 -9.30
C ALA A 73 -7.35 -16.29 -8.23
N GLU A 74 -8.00 -17.43 -8.47
CA GLU A 74 -8.96 -18.01 -7.52
C GLU A 74 -8.35 -18.36 -6.16
N GLN A 75 -7.09 -18.81 -6.14
CA GLN A 75 -6.40 -19.15 -4.91
C GLN A 75 -6.05 -17.88 -4.13
N ARG A 76 -5.48 -16.88 -4.82
CA ARG A 76 -5.11 -15.59 -4.23
C ARG A 76 -6.33 -14.88 -3.63
N LEU A 77 -7.46 -14.86 -4.33
CA LEU A 77 -8.70 -14.28 -3.81
C LEU A 77 -9.15 -14.94 -2.50
N LYS A 78 -9.03 -16.27 -2.37
CA LYS A 78 -9.39 -16.99 -1.14
C LYS A 78 -8.43 -16.71 0.01
N GLU A 79 -7.12 -16.71 -0.27
CA GLU A 79 -6.09 -16.46 0.73
C GLU A 79 -6.11 -15.01 1.23
N MET A 80 -6.41 -14.06 0.34
CA MET A 80 -6.43 -12.63 0.63
C MET A 80 -7.76 -12.12 1.17
N ALA A 81 -8.86 -12.89 1.07
CA ALA A 81 -10.17 -12.50 1.58
C ALA A 81 -10.17 -11.92 3.02
N PRO A 82 -9.39 -12.46 3.99
CA PRO A 82 -9.31 -11.89 5.33
C PRO A 82 -8.70 -10.48 5.40
N TYR A 83 -7.99 -10.04 4.36
CA TYR A 83 -7.26 -8.78 4.27
C TYR A 83 -8.04 -7.70 3.50
N GLN A 84 -9.31 -7.96 3.12
CA GLN A 84 -10.16 -6.95 2.49
C GLN A 84 -10.27 -5.73 3.41
N VAL A 85 -9.91 -4.56 2.89
CA VAL A 85 -10.11 -3.31 3.60
C VAL A 85 -11.60 -2.99 3.60
N ASN A 86 -12.22 -3.19 4.76
CA ASN A 86 -13.62 -2.94 5.03
C ASN A 86 -13.82 -1.97 6.19
N ALA A 87 -15.07 -1.58 6.46
CA ALA A 87 -15.38 -0.67 7.56
C ALA A 87 -14.87 -1.16 8.94
N GLU A 88 -14.81 -2.48 9.17
CA GLU A 88 -14.30 -3.02 10.44
C GLU A 88 -12.80 -2.74 10.59
N LEU A 89 -12.00 -2.99 9.55
CA LEU A 89 -10.57 -2.69 9.58
C LEU A 89 -10.30 -1.18 9.62
N LEU A 90 -11.04 -0.40 8.83
CA LEU A 90 -10.91 1.05 8.81
C LEU A 90 -11.26 1.70 10.16
N ALA A 91 -12.13 1.08 10.95
CA ALA A 91 -12.49 1.54 12.29
C ALA A 91 -11.40 1.29 13.35
N LEU A 92 -10.41 0.42 13.07
CA LEU A 92 -9.27 0.19 13.96
C LEU A 92 -8.18 1.26 13.83
N ALA A 93 -8.15 1.96 12.69
CA ALA A 93 -7.27 3.09 12.45
C ALA A 93 -7.70 4.33 13.23
N LYS A 94 -6.86 5.38 13.21
CA LYS A 94 -7.19 6.66 13.85
C LYS A 94 -8.46 7.28 13.26
N GLN A 95 -9.10 8.15 14.03
CA GLN A 95 -10.35 8.82 13.64
C GLN A 95 -10.18 9.65 12.36
N ASP A 96 -9.03 10.29 12.19
CA ASP A 96 -8.62 11.11 11.06
C ASP A 96 -7.73 10.37 10.04
N ALA A 97 -7.66 9.04 10.13
CA ALA A 97 -6.89 8.22 9.20
C ALA A 97 -7.42 8.31 7.76
N TYR A 98 -6.52 8.24 6.80
CA TYR A 98 -6.87 8.16 5.38
C TYR A 98 -6.98 6.72 4.88
N PHE A 99 -7.79 6.51 3.85
CA PHE A 99 -7.77 5.32 3.01
C PHE A 99 -7.22 5.69 1.63
N MET A 100 -6.28 4.88 1.14
CA MET A 100 -5.56 5.07 -0.11
C MET A 100 -5.53 3.78 -0.96
N HIS A 101 -5.45 3.94 -2.28
CA HIS A 101 -5.43 2.85 -3.25
C HIS A 101 -4.89 3.34 -4.61
N CYS A 102 -3.93 2.64 -5.21
CA CYS A 102 -3.26 3.10 -6.44
C CYS A 102 -4.11 3.09 -7.71
N LEU A 103 -5.23 2.36 -7.65
CA LEU A 103 -6.17 2.08 -8.75
C LEU A 103 -5.56 1.24 -9.89
N PRO A 104 -6.38 0.50 -10.66
CA PRO A 104 -7.83 0.33 -10.51
C PRO A 104 -8.19 -0.48 -9.25
N ALA A 105 -9.35 -0.18 -8.63
CA ALA A 105 -9.86 -0.94 -7.49
C ALA A 105 -10.98 -1.90 -7.94
N HIS A 106 -11.02 -3.10 -7.35
CA HIS A 106 -12.08 -4.09 -7.46
C HIS A 106 -12.91 -4.09 -6.17
N ALA A 107 -13.98 -3.30 -6.18
CA ALA A 107 -14.93 -3.25 -5.07
C ALA A 107 -15.51 -4.64 -4.78
N GLY A 108 -15.40 -5.10 -3.54
CA GLY A 108 -15.78 -6.44 -3.10
C GLY A 108 -14.63 -7.45 -3.06
N GLU A 109 -13.45 -7.10 -3.55
CA GLU A 109 -12.20 -7.87 -3.43
C GLU A 109 -11.28 -7.21 -2.41
N GLU A 110 -10.27 -6.43 -2.82
CA GLU A 110 -9.30 -5.83 -1.89
C GLU A 110 -9.88 -4.74 -1.00
N VAL A 111 -11.00 -4.15 -1.42
CA VAL A 111 -11.67 -3.06 -0.73
C VAL A 111 -13.18 -3.16 -0.88
N SER A 112 -13.90 -2.86 0.19
CA SER A 112 -15.37 -2.75 0.16
C SER A 112 -15.86 -1.42 -0.43
N GLN A 113 -17.06 -1.39 -1.01
CA GLN A 113 -17.61 -0.19 -1.64
C GLN A 113 -17.80 0.97 -0.65
N ASP A 114 -18.21 0.69 0.59
CA ASP A 114 -18.39 1.68 1.64
C ASP A 114 -17.08 2.33 2.11
N VAL A 115 -15.95 1.62 2.00
CA VAL A 115 -14.62 2.22 2.23
C VAL A 115 -14.25 3.15 1.08
N LEU A 116 -14.51 2.75 -0.18
CA LEU A 116 -14.24 3.61 -1.34
C LEU A 116 -15.06 4.91 -1.29
N ASP A 117 -16.32 4.83 -0.86
CA ASP A 117 -17.25 5.97 -0.74
C ASP A 117 -17.09 6.75 0.57
N SER A 118 -16.23 6.30 1.48
CA SER A 118 -16.01 6.92 2.78
C SER A 118 -15.36 8.30 2.64
N PRO A 119 -15.68 9.27 3.51
CA PRO A 119 -14.96 10.55 3.56
C PRO A 119 -13.48 10.41 3.92
N LYS A 120 -13.03 9.24 4.42
CA LYS A 120 -11.62 8.93 4.64
C LYS A 120 -10.88 8.56 3.35
N SER A 121 -11.60 8.18 2.30
CA SER A 121 -11.04 7.77 1.00
C SER A 121 -10.52 8.99 0.25
N ILE A 122 -9.23 8.98 -0.06
CA ILE A 122 -8.56 10.04 -0.84
C ILE A 122 -8.05 9.52 -2.19
N ILE A 123 -8.61 8.41 -2.70
CA ILE A 123 -8.14 7.72 -3.91
C ILE A 123 -8.09 8.63 -5.15
N PHE A 124 -8.99 9.60 -5.27
CA PHE A 124 -9.01 10.54 -6.39
C PHE A 124 -7.95 11.64 -6.26
N ASP A 125 -7.73 12.14 -5.03
CA ASP A 125 -6.63 13.09 -4.77
C ASP A 125 -5.27 12.39 -4.95
N GLU A 126 -5.14 11.13 -4.52
CA GLU A 126 -3.97 10.28 -4.79
C GLU A 126 -3.73 10.15 -6.30
N ALA A 127 -4.79 9.84 -7.07
CA ALA A 127 -4.72 9.72 -8.52
C ALA A 127 -4.34 11.05 -9.21
N GLU A 128 -4.93 12.17 -8.80
CA GLU A 128 -4.60 13.51 -9.33
C GLU A 128 -3.13 13.86 -9.04
N ASN A 129 -2.65 13.56 -7.84
CA ASN A 129 -1.27 13.83 -7.42
C ASN A 129 -0.21 13.09 -8.24
N ARG A 130 -0.57 12.02 -8.97
CA ARG A 130 0.33 11.40 -9.97
C ARG A 130 0.82 12.40 -11.00
N LEU A 131 -0.07 13.26 -11.52
CA LEU A 131 0.28 14.31 -12.48
C LEU A 131 1.29 15.28 -11.87
N HIS A 132 1.01 15.76 -10.67
CA HIS A 132 1.83 16.77 -10.00
C HIS A 132 3.22 16.23 -9.62
N ALA A 133 3.28 15.04 -9.02
CA ALA A 133 4.53 14.38 -8.66
C ALA A 133 5.39 14.10 -9.91
N GLN A 134 4.80 13.55 -10.97
CA GLN A 134 5.53 13.26 -12.21
C GLN A 134 6.03 14.53 -12.90
N LYS A 135 5.26 15.62 -12.92
CA LYS A 135 5.73 16.93 -13.42
C LYS A 135 6.96 17.42 -12.67
N ALA A 136 6.95 17.32 -11.34
CA ALA A 136 8.08 17.73 -10.51
C ALA A 136 9.33 16.87 -10.77
N ILE A 137 9.16 15.55 -10.87
CA ILE A 137 10.24 14.61 -11.22
C ILE A 137 10.84 14.96 -12.59
N MET A 138 10.00 15.14 -13.62
CA MET A 138 10.45 15.47 -14.97
C MET A 138 11.20 16.80 -15.01
N ALA A 139 10.68 17.84 -14.35
CA ALA A 139 11.36 19.12 -14.25
C ALA A 139 12.74 18.98 -13.59
N LYS A 140 12.83 18.20 -12.50
CA LYS A 140 14.10 17.97 -11.81
C LYS A 140 15.10 17.19 -12.65
N LEU A 141 14.65 16.17 -13.38
CA LEU A 141 15.51 15.40 -14.28
C LEU A 141 16.04 16.27 -15.44
N VAL A 142 15.24 17.19 -15.98
CA VAL A 142 15.72 18.13 -17.01
C VAL A 142 16.80 19.06 -16.46
N GLU A 143 16.59 19.60 -15.26
CA GLU A 143 17.60 20.45 -14.58
C GLU A 143 18.93 19.72 -14.37
N LEU A 144 18.88 18.45 -13.92
CA LEU A 144 20.09 17.65 -13.66
C LEU A 144 20.84 17.20 -14.93
N ASN A 145 20.17 17.20 -16.09
CA ASN A 145 20.76 16.83 -17.38
C ASN A 145 21.15 18.04 -18.24
N SER A 146 20.98 19.26 -17.72
CA SER A 146 21.39 20.52 -18.37
C SER A 146 22.75 20.96 -17.85
#